data_AF-A0A6S6ZMG9-F1
#
_entry.id   AF-A0A6S6ZMG9-F1
#
_cell.length_a   1.000
_cell.length_b   1.000
_cell.length_c   1.000
_cell.angle_alpha   90.00
_cell.angle_beta   90.00
_cell.angle_gamma   90.00
#
_symmetry.space_group_name_H-M   'P 1'
#
loop_
_entity.id
_entity.type
_entity.pdbx_description
1 polymer ?
#
loop_
_entity_poly.entity_id
_entity_poly.type
_entity_poly.pdbx_seq_one_letter_code
_entity_poly.pdbx_strand_id
1 'polypeptide(L)'
;MATDWIWSSNDSAGVSPAIGDQLVSIDEACLRIRNPWTVESASSGKQYAAALVVTISGFLGYFLAVLLGSAILSYVLLFCLFLISLFFFLMLALSVSFIKTRSDIIFSRLDKRVSYRDRRRVISGAWNSAIGGMVSKSEFTGAGVIVTHSLIIKMPVESIKPEMKGKRLESLFVSTESNQPVDPRVLYVAQVWEFIRLFMDEGPNKLPKPAESNWWLAPDHCIYLTPTEAWRRYVPWRNGQPNEAQGKNNWLLPLWLLLFPYNMFCALSWYAACRVLKVQAAQPPIPTARA
;
A
#
# COMPACT_ATOMS: atom_id res chain seq x y z
N MET A 1 11.02 17.03 1.70
CA MET A 1 9.66 16.92 1.12
C MET A 1 9.12 18.32 0.99
N ALA A 2 8.92 18.80 -0.24
CA ALA A 2 8.13 19.98 -0.49
C ALA A 2 6.67 19.54 -0.64
N THR A 3 5.75 20.27 0.00
CA THR A 3 4.32 20.06 -0.15
C THR A 3 3.70 21.33 -0.68
N ASP A 4 3.11 21.25 -1.86
CA ASP A 4 2.39 22.36 -2.45
C ASP A 4 0.91 22.18 -2.12
N TRP A 5 0.34 23.08 -1.32
CA TRP A 5 -1.09 23.09 -0.99
C TRP A 5 -1.82 23.85 -2.09
N ILE A 6 -2.66 23.14 -2.86
CA ILE A 6 -3.20 23.65 -4.14
C ILE A 6 -4.72 23.76 -4.09
N TRP A 7 -5.41 22.83 -3.43
CA TRP A 7 -6.87 22.72 -3.51
C TRP A 7 -7.55 22.87 -2.15
N SER A 8 -8.74 23.47 -2.14
CA SER A 8 -9.65 23.46 -1.00
C SER A 8 -10.88 22.60 -1.33
N SER A 9 -11.53 22.03 -0.32
CA SER A 9 -12.72 21.17 -0.51
C SER A 9 -13.85 21.81 -1.34
N ASN A 10 -13.92 23.14 -1.42
CA ASN A 10 -14.93 23.87 -2.19
C ASN A 10 -14.49 24.20 -3.61
N ASP A 11 -13.19 24.10 -3.90
CA ASP A 11 -12.62 24.49 -5.18
C ASP A 11 -12.51 23.28 -6.11
N SER A 12 -13.02 23.41 -7.33
CA SER A 12 -12.74 22.44 -8.38
C SER A 12 -11.33 22.65 -8.92
N ALA A 13 -10.59 21.56 -9.10
CA ALA A 13 -9.30 21.56 -9.78
C ALA A 13 -9.40 21.76 -11.31
N GLY A 14 -10.62 21.84 -11.88
CA GLY A 14 -10.82 22.11 -13.31
C GLY A 14 -10.39 20.98 -14.24
N VAL A 15 -10.25 19.76 -13.71
CA VAL A 15 -9.84 18.57 -14.48
C VAL A 15 -10.94 17.51 -14.46
N SER A 16 -10.96 16.65 -15.47
CA SER A 16 -11.89 15.51 -15.48
C SER A 16 -11.55 14.55 -14.34
N PRO A 17 -12.49 14.18 -13.46
CA PRO A 17 -12.23 13.27 -12.36
C PRO A 17 -11.78 11.90 -12.87
N ALA A 18 -10.83 11.28 -12.18
CA ALA A 18 -10.44 9.90 -12.45
C ALA A 18 -9.77 9.29 -11.21
N ILE A 19 -10.09 8.03 -10.94
CA ILE A 19 -9.41 7.22 -9.93
C ILE A 19 -9.09 5.86 -10.54
N GLY A 20 -7.92 5.30 -10.24
CA GLY A 20 -7.53 3.97 -10.69
C GLY A 20 -7.49 3.01 -9.52
N ASP A 21 -6.32 2.38 -9.36
CA ASP A 21 -6.11 1.32 -8.41
C ASP A 21 -6.22 1.72 -6.93
N GLN A 22 -6.21 3.01 -6.61
CA GLN A 22 -6.31 3.48 -5.23
C GLN A 22 -7.69 3.19 -4.63
N LEU A 23 -8.70 2.98 -5.48
CA LEU A 23 -10.05 2.67 -5.07
C LEU A 23 -10.18 1.25 -4.51
N VAL A 24 -10.82 1.10 -3.34
CA VAL A 24 -11.15 -0.21 -2.76
C VAL A 24 -12.62 -0.55 -2.98
N SER A 25 -13.52 0.38 -2.67
CA SER A 25 -14.96 0.20 -2.89
C SER A 25 -15.68 1.55 -2.90
N ILE A 26 -16.77 1.63 -3.67
CA ILE A 26 -17.70 2.76 -3.68
C ILE A 26 -19.06 2.25 -3.24
N ASP A 27 -19.67 2.95 -2.30
CA ASP A 27 -21.04 2.77 -1.83
C ASP A 27 -21.79 4.11 -1.90
N GLU A 28 -23.12 4.12 -1.74
CA GLU A 28 -23.93 5.35 -1.77
C GLU A 28 -23.49 6.38 -0.73
N ALA A 29 -23.07 5.91 0.44
CA ALA A 29 -22.68 6.73 1.57
C ALA A 29 -21.17 6.88 1.74
N CYS A 30 -20.37 5.89 1.29
CA CYS A 30 -18.96 5.77 1.65
C CYS A 30 -18.07 5.46 0.44
N LEU A 31 -16.97 6.22 0.34
CA LEU A 31 -15.87 5.95 -0.58
C LEU A 31 -14.69 5.42 0.24
N ARG A 32 -14.20 4.23 -0.13
CA ARG A 32 -13.03 3.61 0.51
C ARG A 32 -11.83 3.69 -0.41
N ILE A 33 -10.78 4.33 0.08
CA ILE A 33 -9.50 4.50 -0.61
C ILE A 33 -8.43 3.74 0.16
N ARG A 34 -7.59 3.02 -0.57
CA ARG A 34 -6.53 2.20 0.01
C ARG A 34 -5.50 3.08 0.69
N ASN A 35 -5.04 2.63 1.85
CA ASN A 35 -3.94 3.29 2.54
C ASN A 35 -2.60 2.91 1.87
N PRO A 36 -1.80 3.87 1.36
CA PRO A 36 -0.54 3.53 0.69
C PRO A 36 0.44 2.82 1.63
N TRP A 37 0.39 3.10 2.93
CA TRP A 37 1.25 2.45 3.91
C TRP A 37 0.98 0.95 4.03
N THR A 38 -0.27 0.50 3.84
CA THR A 38 -0.58 -0.95 3.89
C THR A 38 -0.09 -1.65 2.63
N VAL A 39 -0.15 -0.99 1.47
CA VAL A 39 0.40 -1.48 0.19
C VAL A 39 1.92 -1.61 0.27
N GLU A 40 2.62 -0.52 0.61
CA GLU A 40 4.09 -0.52 0.74
C GLU A 40 4.56 -1.57 1.76
N SER A 41 3.85 -1.71 2.88
CA SER A 41 4.18 -2.71 3.91
C SER A 41 3.93 -4.14 3.44
N ALA A 42 2.87 -4.39 2.66
CA ALA A 42 2.59 -5.72 2.11
C ALA A 42 3.63 -6.10 1.05
N SER A 43 3.99 -5.19 0.15
CA SER A 43 5.03 -5.40 -0.85
C SER A 43 6.39 -5.67 -0.19
N SER A 44 6.81 -4.83 0.76
CA SER A 44 8.07 -5.02 1.51
C SER A 44 8.05 -6.31 2.34
N GLY A 45 6.90 -6.65 2.93
CA GLY A 45 6.70 -7.88 3.70
C GLY A 45 6.99 -9.14 2.89
N LYS A 46 6.66 -9.16 1.59
CA LYS A 46 7.00 -10.27 0.69
C LYS A 46 8.49 -10.48 0.58
N GLN A 47 9.24 -9.38 0.38
CA GLN A 47 10.70 -9.42 0.25
C GLN A 47 11.34 -9.87 1.56
N TYR A 48 10.90 -9.34 2.70
CA TYR A 48 11.45 -9.72 4.01
C TYR A 48 11.12 -11.16 4.38
N ALA A 49 9.92 -11.67 4.06
CA ALA A 49 9.58 -13.07 4.28
C ALA A 49 10.44 -14.01 3.44
N ALA A 50 10.62 -13.70 2.15
CA ALA A 50 11.47 -14.48 1.25
C ALA A 50 12.94 -14.49 1.72
N ALA A 51 13.47 -13.31 2.06
CA ALA A 51 14.83 -13.16 2.55
C ALA A 51 15.06 -13.93 3.86
N LEU A 52 14.10 -13.88 4.79
CA LEU A 52 14.17 -14.65 6.04
C LEU A 52 14.20 -16.16 5.80
N VAL A 53 13.40 -16.67 4.85
CA VAL A 53 13.43 -18.10 4.47
C VAL A 53 14.80 -18.49 3.91
N VAL A 54 15.37 -17.66 3.03
CA VAL A 54 16.70 -17.89 2.44
C VAL A 54 17.78 -17.90 3.52
N THR A 55 17.76 -16.94 4.45
CA THR A 55 18.81 -16.83 5.47
C THR A 55 18.74 -17.94 6.50
N ILE A 56 17.53 -18.35 6.91
CA ILE A 56 17.33 -19.51 7.78
C ILE A 56 17.77 -20.80 7.07
N SER A 57 17.43 -20.96 5.80
CA SER A 57 17.85 -22.14 5.02
C SER A 57 19.37 -22.20 4.86
N GLY A 58 20.01 -21.06 4.61
CA GLY A 58 21.47 -20.94 4.57
C GLY A 58 22.13 -21.25 5.91
N PHE A 59 21.55 -20.76 7.01
CA PHE A 59 22.01 -21.08 8.37
C PHE A 59 21.92 -22.58 8.65
N LEU A 60 20.78 -23.21 8.36
CA LEU A 60 20.58 -24.64 8.56
C LEU A 60 21.49 -25.49 7.66
N GLY A 61 21.64 -25.10 6.39
CA GLY A 61 22.52 -25.77 5.43
C GLY A 61 23.99 -25.71 5.85
N TYR A 62 24.44 -24.54 6.33
CA TYR A 62 25.80 -24.39 6.85
C TYR A 62 26.01 -25.24 8.11
N PHE A 63 25.06 -25.24 9.04
CA PHE A 63 25.13 -26.06 10.24
C PHE A 63 25.19 -27.56 9.90
N LEU A 64 24.37 -28.01 8.93
CA LEU A 64 24.39 -29.39 8.45
C LEU A 64 25.73 -29.75 7.77
N ALA A 65 26.32 -28.83 7.00
CA ALA A 65 27.62 -29.03 6.37
C ALA A 65 28.76 -29.17 7.40
N VAL A 66 28.68 -28.48 8.53
CA VAL A 66 29.61 -28.66 9.66
C VAL A 66 29.41 -30.03 10.30
N LEU A 67 28.16 -30.43 10.55
CA LEU A 67 27.85 -31.75 11.14
C LEU A 67 28.32 -32.92 10.27
N LEU A 68 28.21 -32.79 8.94
CA LEU A 68 28.65 -33.79 7.97
C LEU A 68 30.17 -33.76 7.71
N GLY A 69 30.91 -32.85 8.33
CA GLY A 69 32.36 -32.72 8.16
C GLY A 69 32.79 -32.08 6.82
N SER A 70 31.84 -31.58 6.02
CA SER A 70 32.14 -30.91 4.74
C SER A 70 32.50 -29.43 4.88
N ALA A 71 32.32 -28.83 6.06
CA ALA A 71 32.65 -27.44 6.35
C ALA A 71 33.29 -27.28 7.73
N ILE A 72 34.15 -26.27 7.88
CA ILE A 72 34.75 -25.89 9.16
C ILE A 72 33.80 -24.92 9.87
N LEU A 73 33.59 -25.15 11.17
CA LEU A 73 32.79 -24.26 12.02
C LEU A 73 33.47 -22.88 12.15
N SER A 74 32.76 -21.84 11.72
CA SER A 74 33.17 -20.45 11.77
C SER A 74 32.13 -19.66 12.56
N TYR A 75 32.51 -19.26 13.77
CA TYR A 75 31.66 -18.46 14.65
C TYR A 75 31.31 -17.09 14.04
N VAL A 76 32.23 -16.50 13.27
CA VAL A 76 32.01 -15.23 12.58
C VAL A 76 30.90 -15.38 11.54
N LEU A 77 30.96 -16.44 10.72
CA LEU A 77 29.93 -16.69 9.70
C LEU A 77 28.56 -16.94 10.34
N LEU A 78 28.50 -17.73 11.41
CA LEU A 78 27.26 -17.97 12.17
C LEU A 78 26.67 -16.67 12.73
N PHE A 79 27.52 -15.82 13.30
CA PHE A 79 27.10 -14.54 13.85
C PHE A 79 26.55 -13.61 12.75
N CYS A 80 27.22 -13.53 11.59
CA CYS A 80 26.73 -12.75 10.45
C CYS A 80 25.37 -13.26 9.94
N LEU A 81 25.21 -14.57 9.75
CA LEU A 81 23.94 -15.17 9.31
C LEU A 81 22.81 -14.95 10.32
N PHE A 82 23.14 -15.01 11.62
CA PHE A 82 22.19 -14.70 12.69
C PHE A 82 21.75 -13.23 12.64
N LEU A 83 22.68 -12.27 12.52
CA LEU A 83 22.35 -10.85 12.44
C LEU A 83 21.49 -10.52 11.22
N ILE A 84 21.80 -11.09 10.06
CA ILE A 84 21.01 -10.90 8.83
C ILE A 84 19.59 -11.46 9.02
N SER A 85 19.47 -12.65 9.61
CA SER A 85 18.16 -13.26 9.89
C SER A 85 17.36 -12.43 10.89
N LEU A 86 18.00 -11.92 11.94
CA LEU A 86 17.36 -11.04 12.92
C LEU A 86 16.87 -9.74 12.28
N PHE A 87 17.66 -9.14 11.39
CA PHE A 87 17.26 -7.94 10.65
C PHE A 87 15.98 -8.19 9.84
N PHE A 88 15.93 -9.24 9.02
CA PHE A 88 14.75 -9.55 8.23
C PHE A 88 13.55 -9.92 9.08
N PHE A 89 13.76 -10.62 10.21
CA PHE A 89 12.70 -10.92 11.16
C PHE A 89 12.09 -9.64 11.76
N LEU A 90 12.92 -8.68 12.18
CA LEU A 90 12.46 -7.40 12.72
C LEU A 90 11.71 -6.59 11.66
N MET A 91 12.23 -6.50 10.44
CA MET A 91 11.57 -5.79 9.34
C MET A 91 10.23 -6.43 8.97
N LEU A 92 10.17 -7.77 8.91
CA LEU A 92 8.92 -8.51 8.70
C LEU A 92 7.89 -8.22 9.80
N ALA A 93 8.32 -8.22 11.07
CA ALA A 93 7.46 -7.91 12.20
C ALA A 93 6.91 -6.47 12.12
N LEU A 94 7.73 -5.50 11.70
CA LEU A 94 7.30 -4.12 11.48
C LEU A 94 6.29 -4.02 10.35
N SER A 95 6.54 -4.64 9.18
CA SER A 95 5.60 -4.67 8.06
C SER A 95 4.24 -5.26 8.47
N VAL A 96 4.24 -6.38 9.20
CA VAL A 96 3.02 -7.00 9.73
C VAL A 96 2.31 -6.09 10.73
N SER A 97 3.07 -5.41 11.59
CA SER A 97 2.51 -4.45 12.54
C SER A 97 1.80 -3.30 11.82
N PHE A 98 2.43 -2.71 10.80
CA PHE A 98 1.81 -1.63 10.02
C PHE A 98 0.51 -2.07 9.33
N ILE A 99 0.48 -3.26 8.73
CA ILE A 99 -0.73 -3.80 8.10
C ILE A 99 -1.85 -3.98 9.13
N LYS A 100 -1.55 -4.60 10.27
CA LYS A 100 -2.55 -4.88 11.32
C LYS A 100 -3.06 -3.65 12.05
N THR A 101 -2.27 -2.59 12.08
CA THR A 101 -2.58 -1.38 12.84
C THR A 101 -3.32 -0.33 12.02
N ARG A 102 -3.21 -0.36 10.69
CA ARG A 102 -3.77 0.66 9.81
C ARG A 102 -4.96 0.13 9.03
N SER A 103 -6.00 0.95 8.90
CA SER A 103 -7.12 0.69 8.00
C SER A 103 -7.00 1.49 6.71
N ASP A 104 -7.84 1.12 5.75
CA ASP A 104 -8.16 1.97 4.61
C ASP A 104 -8.82 3.27 5.07
N ILE A 105 -8.78 4.27 4.19
CA ILE A 105 -9.32 5.60 4.40
C ILE A 105 -10.77 5.61 3.94
N ILE A 106 -11.67 6.09 4.80
CA ILE A 106 -13.09 6.24 4.48
C ILE A 106 -13.44 7.70 4.36
N PHE A 107 -14.09 8.04 3.25
CA PHE A 107 -14.77 9.29 3.02
C PHE A 107 -16.27 9.03 3.17
N SER A 108 -16.87 9.53 4.24
CA SER A 108 -18.30 9.40 4.53
C SER A 108 -19.02 10.67 4.09
N ARG A 109 -19.96 10.52 3.15
CA ARG A 109 -20.83 11.61 2.71
C ARG A 109 -21.87 11.98 3.76
N LEU A 110 -22.37 11.00 4.52
CA LEU A 110 -23.39 11.19 5.55
C LEU A 110 -22.94 12.20 6.62
N ASP A 111 -21.71 12.01 7.09
CA ASP A 111 -21.14 12.87 8.15
C ASP A 111 -20.32 14.03 7.58
N LYS A 112 -20.08 14.06 6.26
CA LYS A 112 -19.07 14.92 5.61
C LYS A 112 -17.71 14.83 6.34
N ARG A 113 -17.26 13.59 6.61
CA ARG A 113 -16.03 13.32 7.37
C ARG A 113 -15.13 12.33 6.67
N VAL A 114 -13.84 12.51 6.88
CA VAL A 114 -12.81 11.55 6.49
C VAL A 114 -12.30 10.88 7.75
N SER A 115 -12.26 9.55 7.76
CA SER A 115 -11.80 8.79 8.90
C SER A 115 -10.92 7.63 8.48
N TYR A 116 -9.89 7.35 9.26
CA TYR A 116 -9.12 6.11 9.17
C TYR A 116 -8.59 5.72 10.55
N ARG A 117 -8.20 4.47 10.69
CA ARG A 117 -7.60 3.95 11.91
C ARG A 117 -6.08 3.91 11.76
N ASP A 118 -5.38 4.51 12.72
CA ASP A 118 -3.95 4.33 12.93
C ASP A 118 -3.70 3.73 14.31
N ARG A 119 -3.19 2.49 14.33
CA ARG A 119 -2.95 1.71 15.54
C ARG A 119 -4.23 1.53 16.36
N ARG A 120 -4.33 2.27 17.48
CA ARG A 120 -5.47 2.23 18.41
C ARG A 120 -6.33 3.49 18.35
N ARG A 121 -5.99 4.44 17.47
CA ARG A 121 -6.68 5.72 17.35
C ARG A 121 -7.46 5.73 16.05
N VAL A 122 -8.73 6.09 16.14
CA VAL A 122 -9.50 6.51 14.97
C VAL A 122 -9.24 8.00 14.83
N ILE A 123 -8.72 8.39 13.67
CA ILE A 123 -8.45 9.79 13.38
C ILE A 123 -9.49 10.24 12.37
N SER A 124 -10.22 11.30 12.72
CA SER A 124 -11.32 11.83 11.92
C SER A 124 -11.20 13.35 11.79
N GLY A 125 -11.55 13.86 10.62
CA GLY A 125 -11.63 15.30 10.34
C GLY A 125 -12.81 15.65 9.45
N ALA A 126 -13.25 16.91 9.52
CA ALA A 126 -14.35 17.44 8.73
C ALA A 126 -13.91 17.77 7.29
N TRP A 127 -14.65 17.25 6.31
CA TRP A 127 -14.35 17.42 4.88
C TRP A 127 -14.34 18.89 4.45
N ASN A 128 -15.24 19.71 4.99
CA ASN A 128 -15.36 21.14 4.63
C ASN A 128 -14.10 21.96 4.93
N SER A 129 -13.20 21.42 5.76
CA SER A 129 -11.91 22.03 6.13
C SER A 129 -10.71 21.31 5.50
N ALA A 130 -10.96 20.39 4.56
CA ALA A 130 -9.93 19.65 3.87
C ALA A 130 -9.21 20.53 2.85
N ILE A 131 -7.88 20.48 2.91
CA ILE A 131 -6.96 21.13 1.97
C ILE A 131 -6.16 20.02 1.29
N GLY A 132 -6.25 19.96 -0.04
CA GLY A 132 -5.48 19.06 -0.88
C GLY A 132 -4.15 19.68 -1.29
N GLY A 133 -3.09 18.87 -1.28
CA GLY A 133 -1.78 19.25 -1.79
C GLY A 133 -1.09 18.10 -2.49
N MET A 134 -0.01 18.42 -3.20
CA MET A 134 0.84 17.43 -3.84
C MET A 134 2.11 17.24 -3.01
N VAL A 135 2.49 15.98 -2.80
CA VAL A 135 3.77 15.60 -2.20
C VAL A 135 4.57 14.78 -3.19
N SER A 136 5.81 15.20 -3.40
CA SER A 136 6.80 14.46 -4.19
C SER A 136 7.77 13.74 -3.25
N LYS A 137 7.92 12.42 -3.43
CA LYS A 137 8.85 11.55 -2.69
C LYS A 137 9.89 11.03 -3.68
N SER A 138 11.16 11.35 -3.43
CA SER A 138 12.27 10.84 -4.23
C SER A 138 12.77 9.52 -3.62
N GLU A 139 12.75 8.46 -4.40
CA GLU A 139 13.26 7.14 -4.02
C GLU A 139 14.41 6.72 -4.95
N PHE A 140 15.49 6.21 -4.37
CA PHE A 140 16.61 5.68 -5.12
C PHE A 140 16.39 4.20 -5.39
N THR A 141 16.31 3.82 -6.66
CA THR A 141 16.01 2.44 -7.10
C THR A 141 17.27 1.62 -7.42
N GLY A 142 18.45 2.10 -7.05
CA GLY A 142 19.73 1.47 -7.39
C GLY A 142 20.27 1.86 -8.77
N ALA A 143 19.39 2.10 -9.75
CA ALA A 143 19.75 2.55 -11.10
C ALA A 143 19.51 4.06 -11.32
N GLY A 144 18.71 4.71 -10.48
CA GLY A 144 18.39 6.13 -10.59
C GLY A 144 17.47 6.62 -9.48
N VAL A 145 17.13 7.92 -9.53
CA VAL A 145 16.16 8.55 -8.63
C VAL A 145 14.81 8.59 -9.33
N ILE A 146 13.82 7.92 -8.75
CA ILE A 146 12.42 8.01 -9.17
C ILE A 146 11.71 8.97 -8.22
N VAL A 147 10.96 9.93 -8.76
CA VAL A 147 10.15 10.84 -7.97
C VAL A 147 8.70 10.42 -8.09
N THR A 148 8.11 9.99 -6.99
CA THR A 148 6.70 9.60 -6.91
C THR A 148 5.85 10.76 -6.39
N HIS A 149 4.71 10.99 -7.04
CA HIS A 149 3.76 12.06 -6.73
C HIS A 149 2.52 11.48 -6.08
N SER A 150 2.12 12.06 -4.95
CA SER A 150 0.96 11.62 -4.16
C SER A 150 0.09 12.80 -3.74
N LEU A 151 -1.22 12.59 -3.70
CA LEU A 151 -2.17 13.50 -3.09
C LEU A 151 -1.99 13.43 -1.58
N ILE A 152 -1.80 14.57 -0.92
CA ILE A 152 -1.87 14.69 0.53
C ILE A 152 -3.08 15.55 0.90
N ILE A 153 -3.93 15.07 1.79
CA ILE A 153 -5.08 15.83 2.30
C ILE A 153 -4.80 16.18 3.75
N LYS A 154 -4.91 17.47 4.04
CA LYS A 154 -4.77 18.05 5.37
C LYS A 154 -6.10 18.53 5.90
N MET A 155 -6.43 18.14 7.13
CA MET A 155 -7.60 18.66 7.84
C MET A 155 -7.35 18.71 9.35
N PRO A 156 -7.97 19.65 10.08
CA PRO A 156 -7.90 19.69 11.54
C PRO A 156 -8.53 18.43 12.15
N VAL A 157 -7.81 17.78 13.07
CA VAL A 157 -8.32 16.62 13.81
C VAL A 157 -9.28 17.08 14.89
N GLU A 158 -10.50 16.53 14.87
CA GLU A 158 -11.51 16.81 15.90
C GLU A 158 -11.43 15.81 17.08
N SER A 159 -10.84 14.64 16.87
CA SER A 159 -10.77 13.58 17.89
C SER A 159 -9.58 13.76 18.82
N ILE A 160 -9.64 14.75 19.71
CA ILE A 160 -8.78 14.82 20.91
C ILE A 160 -9.67 14.40 22.09
N LYS A 161 -9.24 13.40 22.86
CA LYS A 161 -9.84 13.09 24.18
C LYS A 161 -10.04 14.40 24.97
N PRO A 162 -11.13 14.57 25.72
CA PRO A 162 -11.51 15.86 26.32
C PRO A 162 -10.51 16.48 27.33
N GLU A 163 -9.37 15.84 27.59
CA GLU A 163 -8.38 16.23 28.61
C GLU A 163 -7.18 17.05 28.09
N MET A 164 -7.08 17.35 26.79
CA MET A 164 -6.00 18.22 26.27
C MET A 164 -6.54 19.47 25.58
N LYS A 165 -7.11 20.40 26.36
CA LYS A 165 -7.23 21.80 25.94
C LYS A 165 -5.84 22.43 25.89
N GLY A 166 -5.36 22.73 24.68
CA GLY A 166 -4.20 23.62 24.51
C GLY A 166 -2.99 23.09 23.73
N LYS A 167 -3.13 22.05 22.88
CA LYS A 167 -2.05 21.65 21.97
C LYS A 167 -2.52 21.69 20.52
N ARG A 168 -1.65 22.27 19.65
CA ARG A 168 -1.74 22.40 18.19
C ARG A 168 -2.79 21.48 17.57
N LEU A 169 -3.72 22.04 16.79
CA LEU A 169 -4.59 21.28 15.88
C LEU A 169 -3.71 20.29 15.11
N GLU A 170 -3.71 19.03 15.53
CA GLU A 170 -3.01 17.97 14.81
C GLU A 170 -3.69 17.91 13.45
N SER A 171 -2.91 18.05 12.39
CA SER A 171 -3.47 17.98 11.05
C SER A 171 -3.40 16.54 10.57
N LEU A 172 -4.55 15.99 10.20
CA LEU A 172 -4.63 14.69 9.57
C LEU A 172 -3.92 14.74 8.23
N PHE A 173 -3.03 13.79 7.96
CA PHE A 173 -2.41 13.65 6.65
C PHE A 173 -2.88 12.34 6.03
N VAL A 174 -3.76 12.46 5.04
CA VAL A 174 -4.18 11.33 4.22
C VAL A 174 -3.39 11.39 2.92
N SER A 175 -2.50 10.43 2.69
CA SER A 175 -1.82 10.29 1.41
C SER A 175 -2.54 9.27 0.53
N THR A 176 -2.74 9.60 -0.74
CA THR A 176 -3.24 8.68 -1.78
C THR A 176 -2.33 8.80 -2.99
N GLU A 177 -1.99 7.69 -3.64
CA GLU A 177 -1.12 7.71 -4.80
C GLU A 177 -1.77 8.44 -5.98
N SER A 178 -0.98 9.12 -6.80
CA SER A 178 -1.42 9.66 -8.10
C SER A 178 -1.87 8.54 -9.04
N ASN A 179 -2.74 8.85 -10.01
CA ASN A 179 -3.09 7.91 -11.09
C ASN A 179 -1.87 7.48 -11.92
N GLN A 180 -0.84 8.34 -11.99
CA GLN A 180 0.46 8.01 -12.53
C GLN A 180 1.53 8.50 -11.55
N PRO A 181 2.00 7.65 -10.62
CA PRO A 181 2.93 8.06 -9.56
C PRO A 181 4.25 8.61 -10.10
N VAL A 182 4.75 8.05 -11.20
CA VAL A 182 6.04 8.40 -11.80
C VAL A 182 5.97 9.67 -12.67
N ASP A 183 4.76 10.08 -13.07
CA ASP A 183 4.58 11.27 -13.89
C ASP A 183 4.53 12.54 -13.01
N PRO A 184 5.35 13.57 -13.29
CA PRO A 184 5.38 14.79 -12.50
C PRO A 184 4.18 15.71 -12.70
N ARG A 185 3.28 15.42 -13.65
CA ARG A 185 2.13 16.28 -13.94
C ARG A 185 1.14 16.28 -12.78
N VAL A 186 0.90 17.48 -12.24
CA VAL A 186 -0.12 17.79 -11.23
C VAL A 186 -1.51 17.29 -11.64
N LEU A 187 -1.78 17.19 -12.94
CA LEU A 187 -3.01 16.66 -13.53
C LEU A 187 -3.45 15.34 -12.88
N TYR A 188 -2.55 14.37 -12.69
CA TYR A 188 -2.92 13.04 -12.20
C TYR A 188 -3.29 13.02 -10.70
N VAL A 189 -2.72 13.96 -9.93
CA VAL A 189 -3.06 14.18 -8.53
C VAL A 189 -4.41 14.92 -8.44
N ALA A 190 -4.60 15.93 -9.30
CA ALA A 190 -5.83 16.70 -9.41
C ALA A 190 -7.04 15.83 -9.80
N GLN A 191 -6.85 14.83 -10.67
CA GLN A 191 -7.88 13.88 -11.07
C GLN A 191 -8.44 13.10 -9.88
N VAL A 192 -7.56 12.61 -9.00
CA VAL A 192 -7.94 11.87 -7.79
C VAL A 192 -8.64 12.80 -6.80
N TRP A 193 -8.15 14.03 -6.64
CA TRP A 193 -8.79 15.04 -5.82
C TRP A 193 -10.22 15.35 -6.30
N GLU A 194 -10.42 15.63 -7.59
CA GLU A 194 -11.75 15.91 -8.14
C GLU A 194 -12.68 14.72 -8.01
N PHE A 195 -12.17 13.50 -8.16
CA PHE A 195 -12.97 12.30 -7.96
C PHE A 195 -13.51 12.22 -6.53
N ILE A 196 -12.65 12.45 -5.53
CA ILE A 196 -13.04 12.45 -4.11
C ILE A 196 -14.03 13.58 -3.82
N ARG A 197 -13.77 14.79 -4.33
CA ARG A 197 -14.62 15.96 -4.14
C ARG A 197 -16.02 15.74 -4.72
N LEU A 198 -16.11 15.28 -5.97
CA LEU A 198 -17.38 14.97 -6.63
C LEU A 198 -18.14 13.86 -5.92
N PHE A 199 -17.46 12.83 -5.41
CA PHE A 199 -18.11 11.81 -4.58
C PHE A 199 -18.72 12.42 -3.33
N MET A 200 -17.95 13.27 -2.63
CA MET A 200 -18.40 13.89 -1.39
C MET A 200 -19.59 14.83 -1.62
N ASP A 201 -19.62 15.58 -2.71
CA ASP A 201 -20.66 16.56 -2.99
C ASP A 201 -21.90 15.94 -3.65
N GLU A 202 -21.69 15.19 -4.73
CA GLU A 202 -22.75 14.76 -5.64
C GLU A 202 -23.09 13.27 -5.52
N GLY A 203 -22.28 12.49 -4.81
CA GLY A 203 -22.46 11.05 -4.62
C GLY A 203 -21.98 10.22 -5.81
N PRO A 204 -22.16 8.88 -5.78
CA PRO A 204 -21.56 7.98 -6.75
C PRO A 204 -22.19 8.04 -8.15
N ASN A 205 -23.45 8.49 -8.27
CA ASN A 205 -24.22 8.45 -9.52
C ASN A 205 -23.62 9.32 -10.64
N LYS A 206 -22.86 10.35 -10.28
CA LYS A 206 -22.20 11.26 -11.23
C LYS A 206 -20.70 11.01 -11.37
N LEU A 207 -20.18 9.96 -10.74
CA LEU A 207 -18.77 9.61 -10.87
C LEU A 207 -18.50 8.93 -12.20
N PRO A 208 -17.35 9.23 -12.82
CA PRO A 208 -16.88 8.46 -13.96
C PRO A 208 -16.59 7.02 -13.51
N LYS A 209 -16.60 6.09 -14.47
CA LYS A 209 -16.13 4.73 -14.19
C LYS A 209 -14.65 4.78 -13.75
N PRO A 210 -14.27 4.04 -12.70
CA PRO A 210 -12.87 3.92 -12.32
C PRO A 210 -12.01 3.45 -13.50
N ALA A 211 -10.78 3.95 -13.57
CA ALA A 211 -9.81 3.55 -14.56
C ALA A 211 -9.49 2.05 -14.42
N GLU A 212 -9.07 1.44 -15.52
CA GLU A 212 -8.65 0.04 -15.51
C GLU A 212 -7.50 -0.18 -14.53
N SER A 213 -7.59 -1.26 -13.76
CA SER A 213 -6.55 -1.63 -12.80
C SER A 213 -5.25 -1.97 -13.50
N ASN A 214 -4.13 -1.47 -12.97
CA ASN A 214 -2.82 -1.76 -13.52
C ASN A 214 -2.45 -3.21 -13.21
N TRP A 215 -2.21 -3.97 -14.27
CA TRP A 215 -1.79 -5.35 -14.13
C TRP A 215 -0.52 -5.53 -13.28
N TRP A 216 0.44 -4.61 -13.36
CA TRP A 216 1.69 -4.75 -12.61
C TRP A 216 1.51 -4.54 -11.11
N LEU A 217 0.61 -3.65 -10.72
CA LEU A 217 0.42 -3.24 -9.32
C LEU A 217 -0.60 -4.09 -8.56
N ALA A 218 -1.46 -4.84 -9.26
CA ALA A 218 -2.49 -5.65 -8.60
C ALA A 218 -1.95 -6.59 -7.49
N PRO A 219 -0.79 -7.26 -7.64
CA PRO A 219 -0.23 -8.07 -6.55
C PRO A 219 0.10 -7.28 -5.29
N ASP A 220 0.48 -6.01 -5.43
CA ASP A 220 0.85 -5.14 -4.30
C ASP A 220 -0.37 -4.53 -3.60
N HIS A 221 -1.48 -4.42 -4.33
CA HIS A 221 -2.76 -3.98 -3.80
C HIS A 221 -3.46 -5.03 -2.93
N CYS A 222 -3.11 -6.30 -3.10
CA CYS A 222 -3.55 -7.38 -2.23
C CYS A 222 -2.58 -7.56 -1.05
N ILE A 223 -3.13 -7.77 0.16
CA ILE A 223 -2.29 -8.09 1.32
C ILE A 223 -1.46 -9.34 1.02
N TYR A 224 -2.07 -10.40 0.51
CA TYR A 224 -1.38 -11.59 0.04
C TYR A 224 -2.14 -12.20 -1.14
N LEU A 225 -1.44 -13.00 -1.94
CA LEU A 225 -2.03 -13.87 -2.95
C LEU A 225 -2.07 -15.30 -2.41
N THR A 226 -3.17 -16.01 -2.63
CA THR A 226 -3.19 -17.46 -2.39
C THR A 226 -2.26 -18.18 -3.36
N PRO A 227 -1.79 -19.41 -3.06
CA PRO A 227 -0.93 -20.16 -3.98
C PRO A 227 -1.51 -20.29 -5.39
N THR A 228 -2.82 -20.51 -5.50
CA THR A 228 -3.53 -20.61 -6.79
C THR A 228 -3.56 -19.28 -7.53
N GLU A 229 -3.81 -18.17 -6.83
CA GLU A 229 -3.78 -16.83 -7.43
C GLU A 229 -2.37 -16.43 -7.87
N ALA A 230 -1.37 -16.69 -7.02
CA ALA A 230 0.03 -16.45 -7.33
C ALA A 230 0.46 -17.24 -8.57
N TRP A 231 0.11 -18.52 -8.65
CA TRP A 231 0.39 -19.35 -9.83
C TRP A 231 -0.25 -18.74 -11.08
N ARG A 232 -1.56 -18.50 -11.06
CA ARG A 232 -2.27 -17.91 -12.22
C ARG A 232 -1.71 -16.55 -12.62
N ARG A 233 -1.22 -15.78 -11.66
CA ARG A 233 -0.68 -14.43 -11.90
C ARG A 233 0.71 -14.49 -12.52
N TYR A 234 1.61 -15.26 -11.93
CA TYR A 234 3.03 -15.21 -12.26
C TYR A 234 3.45 -16.16 -13.37
N VAL A 235 2.62 -17.15 -13.76
CA VAL A 235 2.98 -18.03 -14.87
C VAL A 235 3.30 -17.23 -16.13
N PRO A 236 4.29 -17.65 -16.90
CA PRO A 236 4.78 -16.88 -18.03
C PRO A 236 3.80 -16.87 -19.21
N TRP A 237 2.97 -17.90 -19.36
CA TRP A 237 1.92 -17.93 -20.38
C TRP A 237 0.66 -17.17 -19.96
N ARG A 238 -0.20 -16.88 -20.93
CA ARG A 238 -1.46 -16.17 -20.74
C ARG A 238 -2.54 -17.10 -20.24
N ASN A 239 -3.37 -16.60 -19.35
CA ASN A 239 -4.49 -17.32 -18.74
C ASN A 239 -5.85 -16.60 -18.94
N GLY A 240 -5.87 -15.47 -19.66
CA GLY A 240 -7.08 -14.70 -19.91
C GLY A 240 -7.56 -13.89 -18.70
N GLN A 241 -6.66 -13.57 -17.76
CA GLN A 241 -7.00 -12.69 -16.65
C GLN A 241 -7.25 -11.26 -17.17
N PRO A 242 -8.10 -10.46 -16.48
CA PRO A 242 -8.38 -9.09 -16.90
C PRO A 242 -7.09 -8.28 -16.92
N ASN A 243 -6.88 -7.51 -17.98
CA ASN A 243 -5.73 -6.62 -18.16
C ASN A 243 -4.36 -7.33 -18.32
N GLU A 244 -4.34 -8.65 -18.54
CA GLU A 244 -3.10 -9.43 -18.71
C GLU A 244 -2.24 -8.94 -19.87
N ALA A 245 -2.86 -8.42 -20.93
CA ALA A 245 -2.19 -7.85 -22.09
C ALA A 245 -1.33 -6.61 -21.75
N GLN A 246 -1.60 -5.91 -20.64
CA GLN A 246 -0.79 -4.76 -20.20
C GLN A 246 0.62 -5.18 -19.77
N GLY A 247 0.77 -6.37 -19.17
CA GLY A 247 2.05 -6.82 -18.61
C GLY A 247 2.70 -8.03 -19.28
N LYS A 248 1.91 -8.92 -19.88
CA LYS A 248 2.43 -10.13 -20.56
C LYS A 248 2.43 -9.95 -22.06
N ASN A 249 3.27 -9.03 -22.53
CA ASN A 249 3.60 -8.93 -23.95
C ASN A 249 4.54 -10.07 -24.37
N ASN A 250 4.39 -10.56 -25.61
CA ASN A 250 5.13 -11.75 -26.08
C ASN A 250 6.66 -11.55 -26.02
N TRP A 251 7.13 -10.31 -26.19
CA TRP A 251 8.56 -10.00 -26.09
C TRP A 251 9.12 -10.05 -24.65
N LEU A 252 8.26 -9.93 -23.63
CA LEU A 252 8.63 -10.03 -22.22
C LEU A 252 8.60 -11.49 -21.69
N LEU A 253 8.19 -12.46 -22.50
CA LEU A 253 8.09 -13.87 -22.08
C LEU A 253 9.38 -14.45 -21.48
N PRO A 254 10.59 -14.20 -22.05
CA PRO A 254 11.83 -14.67 -21.45
C PRO A 254 12.08 -14.08 -20.05
N LEU A 255 11.74 -12.81 -19.86
CA LEU A 255 11.85 -12.15 -18.55
C LEU A 255 10.88 -12.77 -17.54
N TRP A 256 9.65 -13.07 -17.96
CA TRP A 256 8.66 -13.74 -17.12
C TRP A 256 9.10 -15.14 -16.69
N LEU A 257 9.78 -15.90 -17.55
CA LEU A 257 10.33 -17.22 -17.18
C LEU A 257 11.37 -17.11 -16.07
N LEU A 258 12.21 -16.07 -16.10
CA LEU A 258 13.22 -15.82 -15.07
C LEU A 258 12.59 -15.32 -13.76
N LEU A 259 11.62 -14.40 -13.86
CA LEU A 259 10.97 -13.79 -12.70
C LEU A 259 9.94 -14.71 -12.04
N PHE A 260 9.39 -15.68 -12.77
CA PHE A 260 8.39 -16.62 -12.27
C PHE A 260 8.80 -17.34 -10.98
N PRO A 261 9.93 -18.08 -10.92
CA PRO A 261 10.33 -18.79 -9.70
C PRO A 261 10.56 -17.83 -8.53
N TYR A 262 11.17 -16.67 -8.79
CA TYR A 262 11.39 -15.64 -7.78
C TYR A 262 10.07 -15.10 -7.21
N ASN A 263 9.16 -14.65 -8.07
CA ASN A 263 7.89 -14.07 -7.65
C ASN A 263 7.00 -15.10 -6.94
N MET A 264 6.98 -16.34 -7.42
CA MET A 264 6.28 -17.44 -6.75
C MET A 264 6.86 -17.71 -5.36
N PHE A 265 8.19 -17.79 -5.25
CA PHE A 265 8.86 -18.01 -3.96
C PHE A 265 8.54 -16.90 -2.95
N CYS A 266 8.60 -15.63 -3.39
CA CYS A 266 8.24 -14.49 -2.56
C CYS A 266 6.76 -14.52 -2.13
N ALA A 267 5.85 -14.81 -3.06
CA ALA A 267 4.41 -14.88 -2.77
C ALA A 267 4.07 -16.02 -1.81
N LEU A 268 4.67 -17.20 -1.97
CA LEU A 268 4.44 -18.35 -1.10
C LEU A 268 5.01 -18.12 0.31
N SER A 269 6.23 -17.59 0.41
CA SER A 269 6.86 -17.25 1.70
C SER A 269 6.03 -16.25 2.48
N TRP A 270 5.53 -15.22 1.79
CA TRP A 270 4.64 -14.23 2.38
C TRP A 270 3.29 -14.80 2.76
N TYR A 271 2.66 -15.62 1.90
CA TYR A 271 1.40 -16.28 2.20
C TYR A 271 1.51 -17.12 3.49
N ALA A 272 2.58 -17.91 3.62
CA ALA A 272 2.85 -18.67 4.83
C ALA A 272 2.98 -17.77 6.07
N ALA A 273 3.77 -16.68 5.97
CA ALA A 273 3.90 -15.70 7.05
C ALA A 273 2.56 -15.07 7.42
N CYS A 274 1.74 -14.67 6.43
CA CYS A 274 0.40 -14.11 6.64
C CYS A 274 -0.53 -15.08 7.37
N ARG A 275 -0.47 -16.37 7.03
CA ARG A 275 -1.29 -17.41 7.67
C ARG A 275 -0.86 -17.67 9.10
N VAL A 276 0.44 -17.81 9.36
CA VAL A 276 1.00 -18.03 10.71
C VAL A 276 0.69 -16.84 11.62
N LEU A 277 0.91 -15.62 11.10
CA LEU A 277 0.74 -14.39 11.88
C LEU A 277 -0.69 -13.86 11.85
N LYS A 278 -1.63 -14.50 11.15
CA LYS A 278 -3.02 -14.02 10.95
C LYS A 278 -3.05 -12.54 10.52
N VAL A 279 -2.36 -12.23 9.43
CA VAL A 279 -2.23 -10.86 8.91
C VAL A 279 -3.52 -10.47 8.21
N GLN A 280 -4.15 -9.41 8.71
CA GLN A 280 -5.34 -8.78 8.14
C GLN A 280 -5.23 -7.27 8.39
N ALA A 281 -5.70 -6.47 7.43
CA ALA A 281 -5.79 -5.02 7.63
C ALA A 281 -6.76 -4.70 8.76
N ALA A 282 -6.50 -3.59 9.48
CA ALA A 282 -7.42 -3.16 10.52
C ALA A 282 -8.77 -2.82 9.87
N GLN A 283 -9.86 -3.23 10.52
CA GLN A 283 -11.18 -2.88 10.02
C GLN A 283 -11.35 -1.34 9.98
N PRO A 284 -11.94 -0.82 8.88
CA PRO A 284 -12.24 0.60 8.79
C PRO A 284 -13.19 1.03 9.92
N PRO A 285 -13.08 2.26 10.45
CA PRO A 285 -14.05 2.78 11.41
C PRO A 285 -15.46 2.82 10.78
N ILE A 286 -16.49 2.40 11.52
CA ILE A 286 -17.88 2.47 11.04
C ILE A 286 -18.30 3.95 11.06
N PRO A 287 -18.80 4.51 9.94
CA PRO A 287 -19.39 5.84 9.93
C PRO A 287 -20.56 5.89 10.91
N THR A 288 -20.58 6.86 11.81
CA THR A 288 -21.68 7.03 12.76
C THR A 288 -22.85 7.64 12.02
N ALA A 289 -23.76 6.83 11.48
CA ALA A 289 -25.06 7.32 11.04
C ALA A 289 -25.76 7.93 12.27
N ARG A 290 -25.79 9.26 12.36
CA ARG A 290 -26.74 9.93 13.26
C ARG A 290 -28.12 9.69 12.66
N ALA A 291 -28.92 8.89 13.36
CA ALA A 291 -30.36 8.79 13.18
C ALA A 291 -31.03 10.15 13.45
#